data_AF-A0AA88VM06-F1
#
_entry.id   AF-A0AA88VM06-F1
#
_cell.length_a   1.000
_cell.length_b   1.000
_cell.length_c   1.000
_cell.angle_alpha   90.00
_cell.angle_beta   90.00
_cell.angle_gamma   90.00
#
_symmetry.space_group_name_H-M   'P 1'
#
loop_
_entity.id
_entity.type
_entity.pdbx_description
1 polymer ?
#
loop_
_entity_poly.entity_id
_entity_poly.type
_entity_poly.pdbx_seq_one_letter_code
_entity_poly.pdbx_strand_id
1 'polypeptide(L)'
;METHKSLSPNPNPAAEDDDQPAARRIHRLALHLNQPPGHHSNGDLCMLACAARGKQLDVSTLELTEYMRGKHRDVQERVYEYFNSRPDLQTPIEISKDEHRKLCMTQLLGLVREAGIRPFRYVADDPSKYFAIAEAVGSVDMSLGIKMGVQYSLWGGSVINLGTKKHRDKYFEGIDNLEYPGFERSRSPNCGYI
;
A
#
# COMPACT_ATOMS: atom_id res chain seq x y z
N MET A 1 -66.54 -5.75 -36.54
CA MET A 1 -66.32 -6.32 -35.19
C MET A 1 -64.86 -6.03 -34.83
N GLU A 2 -64.44 -4.89 -34.27
CA GLU A 2 -65.01 -4.11 -33.15
C GLU A 2 -65.44 -5.07 -32.01
N THR A 3 -64.92 -5.06 -30.78
CA THR A 3 -64.32 -4.00 -29.95
C THR A 3 -63.55 -4.60 -28.75
N HIS A 4 -62.54 -3.83 -28.28
CA HIS A 4 -62.04 -3.65 -26.91
C HIS A 4 -62.57 -4.54 -25.76
N LYS A 5 -61.62 -5.06 -24.96
CA LYS A 5 -61.79 -5.20 -23.50
C LYS A 5 -60.48 -4.86 -22.78
N SER A 6 -60.34 -3.60 -22.39
CA SER A 6 -59.31 -3.09 -21.50
C SER A 6 -59.63 -3.50 -20.06
N LEU A 7 -58.70 -4.21 -19.41
CA LEU A 7 -58.75 -4.54 -17.98
C LEU A 7 -57.80 -3.58 -17.26
N SER A 8 -58.35 -2.64 -16.49
CA SER A 8 -57.59 -1.73 -15.63
C SER A 8 -57.13 -2.46 -14.37
N PRO A 9 -55.86 -2.34 -13.93
CA PRO A 9 -55.48 -2.59 -12.55
C PRO A 9 -55.46 -1.29 -11.75
N ASN A 10 -56.10 -1.38 -10.59
CA ASN A 10 -56.29 -0.37 -9.55
C ASN A 10 -54.96 0.23 -9.03
N PRO A 11 -54.79 1.56 -8.89
CA PRO A 11 -53.61 2.11 -8.23
C PRO A 11 -53.72 1.93 -6.71
N ASN A 12 -52.71 1.26 -6.17
CA ASN A 12 -52.52 0.98 -4.74
C ASN A 12 -52.12 2.28 -4.01
N PRO A 13 -52.84 2.77 -2.98
CA PRO A 13 -52.66 4.12 -2.43
C PRO A 13 -51.49 4.26 -1.44
N ALA A 14 -50.45 3.43 -1.55
CA ALA A 14 -49.37 3.35 -0.56
C ALA A 14 -48.06 4.03 -0.99
N ALA A 15 -48.03 4.76 -2.11
CA ALA A 15 -46.81 5.34 -2.66
C ALA A 15 -46.60 6.84 -2.33
N GLU A 16 -47.55 7.51 -1.67
CA GLU A 16 -47.52 8.99 -1.56
C GLU A 16 -47.02 9.54 -0.21
N ASP A 17 -46.65 8.71 0.78
CA ASP A 17 -46.35 9.19 2.14
C ASP A 17 -44.86 9.20 2.54
N ASP A 18 -43.98 8.50 1.79
CA ASP A 18 -42.54 8.43 2.12
C ASP A 18 -41.74 9.67 1.63
N ASP A 19 -42.27 10.42 0.67
CA ASP A 19 -41.63 11.64 0.14
C ASP A 19 -41.74 12.82 1.10
N GLN A 20 -42.75 12.84 1.98
CA GLN A 20 -42.95 13.94 2.93
C GLN A 20 -41.80 14.12 3.93
N PRO A 21 -41.29 13.09 4.62
CA PRO A 21 -40.16 13.25 5.54
C PRO A 21 -38.85 13.60 4.83
N ALA A 22 -38.60 13.06 3.63
CA ALA A 22 -37.43 13.40 2.83
C ALA A 22 -37.48 14.86 2.34
N ALA A 23 -38.62 15.31 1.82
CA ALA A 23 -38.84 16.68 1.40
C ALA A 23 -38.69 17.67 2.57
N ARG A 24 -39.20 17.34 3.77
CA ARG A 24 -39.02 18.15 4.98
C ARG A 24 -37.55 18.27 5.37
N ARG A 25 -36.76 17.19 5.26
CA ARG A 25 -35.32 17.19 5.55
C ARG A 25 -34.55 18.05 4.56
N ILE A 26 -34.84 17.93 3.26
CA ILE A 26 -34.23 18.73 2.19
C ILE A 26 -34.57 20.21 2.38
N HIS A 27 -35.83 20.54 2.70
CA HIS A 27 -36.25 21.91 2.96
C HIS A 27 -35.52 22.51 4.18
N ARG A 28 -35.37 21.73 5.27
CA ARG A 28 -34.61 22.17 6.45
C ARG A 28 -33.13 22.40 6.14
N LEU A 29 -32.52 21.54 5.31
CA LEU A 29 -31.15 21.71 4.82
C LEU A 29 -31.00 22.97 3.96
N ALA A 30 -31.93 23.20 3.04
CA ALA A 30 -31.93 24.39 2.19
C ALA A 30 -32.03 25.68 3.02
N LEU A 31 -32.82 25.68 4.11
CA LEU A 31 -32.91 26.81 5.03
C LEU A 31 -31.59 27.11 5.77
N HIS A 32 -30.78 26.09 6.08
CA HIS A 32 -29.47 26.30 6.72
C HIS A 32 -28.40 26.73 5.72
N LEU A 33 -28.43 26.18 4.51
CA LEU A 33 -27.43 26.47 3.47
C LEU A 33 -27.64 27.84 2.81
N ASN A 34 -28.89 28.30 2.73
CA ASN A 34 -29.25 29.56 2.07
C ASN A 34 -29.63 30.67 3.06
N GLN A 35 -29.16 30.61 4.31
CA GLN A 35 -29.34 31.74 5.23
C GLN A 35 -28.71 32.99 4.58
N PRO A 36 -29.47 34.07 4.33
CA PRO A 36 -28.85 35.35 4.01
C PRO A 36 -27.97 35.74 5.21
N PRO A 37 -26.81 36.38 4.99
CA PRO A 37 -25.91 36.72 6.08
C PRO A 37 -26.68 37.60 7.08
N GLY A 38 -27.05 36.98 8.21
CA GLY A 38 -27.57 37.69 9.36
C GLY A 38 -26.49 38.68 9.78
N HIS A 39 -26.88 39.94 9.99
CA HIS A 39 -26.01 41.01 10.44
C HIS A 39 -25.49 40.68 11.84
N HIS A 40 -24.46 39.83 11.91
CA HIS A 40 -23.76 39.49 13.14
C HIS A 40 -22.52 40.37 13.23
N SER A 41 -22.62 41.36 14.11
CA SER A 41 -21.55 42.22 14.57
C SER A 41 -20.26 41.43 14.88
N ASN A 42 -19.17 41.87 14.25
CA ASN A 42 -17.76 41.61 14.59
C ASN A 42 -17.29 40.15 14.60
N GLY A 43 -16.97 39.65 13.41
CA GLY A 43 -16.13 38.46 13.28
C GLY A 43 -16.15 37.79 11.91
N ASP A 44 -16.39 38.55 10.83
CA ASP A 44 -16.43 37.99 9.47
C ASP A 44 -15.10 37.31 9.14
N LEU A 45 -15.11 35.98 9.10
CA LEU A 45 -14.02 35.18 8.56
C LEU A 45 -13.96 35.42 7.05
N CYS A 46 -13.17 36.41 6.66
CA CYS A 46 -12.86 36.70 5.27
C CYS A 46 -11.80 35.71 4.77
N MET A 47 -12.00 35.15 3.57
CA MET A 47 -10.97 34.42 2.84
C MET A 47 -9.82 35.39 2.51
N LEU A 48 -8.73 35.31 3.25
CA LEU A 48 -7.48 35.99 2.90
C LEU A 48 -6.94 35.39 1.60
N ALA A 49 -6.55 36.25 0.65
CA ALA A 49 -5.77 35.83 -0.50
C ALA A 49 -4.35 35.45 -0.04
N CYS A 50 -4.18 34.26 0.54
CA CYS A 50 -2.88 33.73 0.98
C CYS A 50 -1.96 33.36 -0.20
N ALA A 51 -2.48 33.37 -1.43
CA ALA A 51 -1.69 33.14 -2.63
C ALA A 51 -1.11 34.48 -3.13
N ALA A 52 0.01 34.90 -2.55
CA ALA A 52 0.96 35.67 -3.35
C ALA A 52 1.30 34.81 -4.59
N ARG A 53 1.33 35.41 -5.79
CA ARG A 53 1.77 34.71 -7.02
C ARG A 53 3.07 33.99 -6.68
N GLY A 54 3.01 32.67 -6.55
CA GLY A 54 4.04 31.88 -5.90
C GLY A 54 5.39 32.17 -6.55
N LYS A 55 6.34 32.69 -5.78
CA LYS A 55 7.72 32.85 -6.25
C LYS A 55 8.17 31.45 -6.64
N GLN A 56 8.44 31.21 -7.92
CA GLN A 56 8.92 29.91 -8.38
C GLN A 56 10.21 29.63 -7.60
N LEU A 57 10.15 28.65 -6.71
CA LEU A 57 11.30 28.21 -5.94
C LEU A 57 12.23 27.52 -6.94
N ASP A 58 13.34 28.18 -7.24
CA ASP A 58 14.43 27.58 -7.99
C ASP A 58 15.19 26.65 -7.04
N VAL A 59 14.89 25.35 -7.13
CA VAL A 59 15.47 24.31 -6.29
C VAL A 59 16.19 23.32 -7.21
N SER A 60 17.47 23.09 -6.92
CA SER A 60 18.22 22.02 -7.58
C SER A 60 17.58 20.68 -7.25
N THR A 61 17.00 20.03 -8.26
CA THR A 61 16.32 18.73 -8.11
C THR A 61 17.31 17.64 -7.70
N LEU A 62 18.57 17.73 -8.12
CA LEU A 62 19.63 16.80 -7.77
C LEU A 62 19.98 16.90 -6.28
N GLU A 63 20.26 18.11 -5.78
CA GLU A 63 20.60 18.31 -4.37
C GLU A 63 19.44 17.93 -3.44
N LEU A 64 18.21 18.27 -3.83
CA LEU A 64 17.02 17.88 -3.07
C LEU A 64 16.85 16.35 -3.04
N THR A 65 17.04 15.68 -4.18
CA THR A 65 16.94 14.22 -4.25
C THR A 65 18.01 13.54 -3.40
N GLU A 66 19.25 14.04 -3.43
CA GLU A 66 20.33 13.53 -2.58
C GLU A 66 20.02 13.71 -1.09
N TYR A 67 19.46 14.86 -0.72
CA TYR A 67 19.06 15.13 0.66
C TYR A 67 17.92 14.22 1.12
N MET A 68 16.87 14.07 0.30
CA MET A 68 15.67 13.29 0.65
C MET A 68 15.92 11.78 0.73
N ARG A 69 16.78 11.22 -0.13
CA ARG A 69 17.09 9.77 -0.10
C ARG A 69 18.00 9.37 1.06
N GLY A 70 18.68 10.33 1.68
CA GLY A 70 19.48 10.09 2.86
C GLY A 70 20.69 9.18 2.62
N LYS A 71 21.16 8.54 3.70
CA LYS A 71 22.45 7.84 3.76
C LYS A 71 22.51 6.55 2.95
N HIS A 72 21.39 5.82 2.85
CA HIS A 72 21.36 4.47 2.28
C HIS A 72 20.84 4.44 0.83
N ARG A 73 21.05 5.54 0.09
CA ARG A 73 20.58 5.69 -1.29
C ARG A 73 21.15 4.63 -2.24
N ASP A 74 22.37 4.18 -1.98
CA ASP A 74 23.09 3.20 -2.80
C ASP A 74 22.35 1.87 -2.87
N VAL A 75 21.82 1.39 -1.73
CA VAL A 75 21.07 0.15 -1.70
C VAL A 75 19.67 0.32 -2.27
N GLN A 76 19.03 1.47 -2.06
CA GLN A 76 17.73 1.78 -2.67
C GLN A 76 17.81 1.84 -4.19
N GLU A 77 18.84 2.50 -4.73
CA GLU A 77 19.08 2.61 -6.16
C GLU A 77 19.32 1.24 -6.79
N ARG A 78 20.11 0.36 -6.17
CA ARG A 78 20.28 -1.03 -6.63
C ARG A 78 18.97 -1.82 -6.69
N VAL A 79 18.06 -1.61 -5.73
CA VAL A 79 16.72 -2.23 -5.78
C VAL A 79 15.97 -1.71 -7.00
N TYR A 80 15.90 -0.39 -7.18
CA TYR A 80 15.19 0.22 -8.29
C TYR A 80 15.77 -0.17 -9.64
N GLU A 81 17.10 -0.14 -9.81
CA GLU A 81 17.79 -0.57 -11.03
C GLU A 81 17.43 -2.01 -11.39
N TYR A 82 17.44 -2.93 -10.40
CA TYR A 82 17.08 -4.32 -10.63
C TYR A 82 15.65 -4.48 -11.15
N PHE A 83 14.66 -3.87 -10.50
CA PHE A 83 13.26 -3.99 -10.92
C PHE A 83 12.93 -3.19 -12.19
N ASN A 84 13.58 -2.05 -12.41
CA ASN A 84 13.42 -1.28 -13.65
C ASN A 84 13.98 -2.03 -14.87
N SER A 85 15.03 -2.83 -14.68
CA SER A 85 15.58 -3.69 -15.73
C SER A 85 14.71 -4.91 -16.06
N ARG A 86 13.69 -5.19 -15.24
CA ARG A 86 12.87 -6.42 -15.26
C ARG A 86 11.38 -6.11 -15.29
N PRO A 87 10.82 -5.74 -16.47
CA PRO A 87 9.39 -5.49 -16.61
C PRO A 87 8.53 -6.71 -16.26
N ASP A 88 9.07 -7.92 -16.38
CA ASP A 88 8.45 -9.19 -16.00
C ASP A 88 8.18 -9.31 -14.49
N LEU A 89 8.95 -8.59 -13.67
CA LEU A 89 8.79 -8.54 -12.22
C LEU A 89 7.92 -7.37 -11.75
N GLN A 90 7.37 -6.54 -12.64
CA GLN A 90 6.47 -5.46 -12.23
C GLN A 90 5.05 -5.98 -12.04
N THR A 91 4.37 -5.48 -11.01
CA THR A 91 3.00 -5.90 -10.69
C THR A 91 2.00 -5.23 -11.64
N PRO A 92 1.26 -6.00 -12.46
CA PRO A 92 0.22 -5.45 -13.33
C PRO A 92 -0.96 -4.90 -12.52
N ILE A 93 -1.71 -3.94 -13.09
CA ILE A 93 -2.89 -3.34 -12.46
C ILE A 93 -3.97 -4.39 -12.20
N GLU A 94 -4.19 -5.29 -13.17
CA GLU A 94 -5.17 -6.37 -13.07
C GLU A 94 -4.45 -7.71 -12.99
N ILE A 95 -4.36 -8.24 -11.78
CA ILE A 95 -3.78 -9.56 -11.51
C ILE A 95 -4.66 -10.30 -10.51
N SER A 96 -4.80 -11.62 -10.70
CA SER A 96 -5.51 -12.44 -9.72
C SER A 96 -4.69 -12.54 -8.43
N LYS A 97 -5.37 -12.75 -7.30
CA LYS A 97 -4.71 -12.92 -6.00
C LYS A 97 -3.68 -14.05 -6.00
N ASP A 98 -3.92 -15.12 -6.74
CA ASP A 98 -3.05 -16.31 -6.75
C ASP A 98 -1.79 -16.07 -7.58
N GLU A 99 -1.94 -15.40 -8.72
CA GLU A 99 -0.80 -14.99 -9.55
C GLU A 99 0.04 -13.93 -8.85
N HIS A 100 -0.57 -12.97 -8.15
CA HIS A 100 0.19 -11.96 -7.38
C HIS A 100 1.03 -12.58 -6.27
N ARG A 101 0.52 -13.61 -5.57
CA ARG A 101 1.30 -14.32 -4.53
C ARG A 101 2.53 -15.02 -5.12
N LYS A 102 2.38 -15.65 -6.30
CA LYS A 102 3.50 -16.27 -7.04
C LYS A 102 4.49 -15.20 -7.48
N LEU A 103 4.01 -14.10 -8.06
CA LEU A 103 4.84 -12.98 -8.49
C LEU A 103 5.65 -12.40 -7.32
N CYS A 104 5.02 -12.15 -6.17
CA CYS A 104 5.72 -11.69 -4.96
C CYS A 104 6.83 -12.66 -4.51
N MET A 105 6.62 -13.98 -4.67
CA MET A 105 7.67 -14.95 -4.36
C MET A 105 8.82 -14.86 -5.36
N THR A 106 8.51 -14.76 -6.66
CA THR A 106 9.50 -14.61 -7.72
C THR A 106 10.30 -13.32 -7.58
N GLN A 107 9.64 -12.19 -7.31
CA GLN A 107 10.28 -10.91 -7.02
C GLN A 107 11.23 -11.00 -5.83
N LEU A 108 10.80 -11.64 -4.73
CA LEU A 108 11.63 -11.81 -3.54
C LEU A 108 12.84 -12.72 -3.81
N LEU A 109 12.66 -13.80 -4.57
CA LEU A 109 13.77 -14.67 -5.00
C LEU A 109 14.75 -13.92 -5.90
N GLY A 110 14.25 -13.14 -6.86
CA GLY A 110 15.07 -12.34 -7.77
C GLY A 110 15.90 -11.29 -7.03
N LEU A 111 15.26 -10.54 -6.12
CA LEU A 111 15.93 -9.57 -5.26
C LEU A 111 17.11 -10.17 -4.50
N VAL A 112 16.94 -11.39 -3.97
CA VAL A 112 17.90 -12.02 -3.08
C VAL A 112 19.00 -12.77 -3.85
N ARG A 113 18.61 -13.54 -4.86
CA ARG A 113 19.52 -14.43 -5.60
C ARG A 113 20.19 -13.76 -6.78
N GLU A 114 19.53 -12.79 -7.40
CA GLU A 114 20.03 -12.16 -8.63
C GLU A 114 20.54 -10.74 -8.36
N ALA A 115 19.79 -9.91 -7.64
CA ALA A 115 20.27 -8.57 -7.25
C ALA A 115 21.32 -8.63 -6.12
N GLY A 116 21.46 -9.80 -5.47
CA GLY A 116 22.42 -10.05 -4.40
C GLY A 116 22.15 -9.21 -3.14
N ILE A 117 20.91 -8.76 -2.95
CA ILE A 117 20.52 -7.98 -1.78
C ILE A 117 20.13 -8.97 -0.69
N ARG A 118 20.77 -8.88 0.47
CA ARG A 118 20.60 -9.79 1.60
C ARG A 118 19.99 -9.05 2.80
N PRO A 119 18.65 -8.85 2.84
CA PRO A 119 18.04 -8.03 3.87
C PRO A 119 18.24 -8.62 5.27
N PHE A 120 18.28 -9.95 5.39
CA PHE A 120 18.31 -10.62 6.69
C PHE A 120 19.53 -10.27 7.53
N ARG A 121 20.71 -10.14 6.92
CA ARG A 121 21.95 -9.76 7.62
C ARG A 121 21.82 -8.37 8.26
N TYR A 122 21.16 -7.45 7.56
CA TYR A 122 20.95 -6.08 8.05
C TYR A 122 19.91 -5.98 9.16
N VAL A 123 19.05 -6.99 9.37
CA VAL A 123 18.06 -6.97 10.47
C VAL A 123 18.75 -6.83 11.83
N ALA A 124 19.93 -7.46 12.00
CA ALA A 124 20.71 -7.37 13.23
C ALA A 124 21.89 -6.38 13.12
N ASP A 125 22.58 -6.36 11.98
CA ASP A 125 23.84 -5.62 11.85
C ASP A 125 23.64 -4.12 11.60
N ASP A 126 22.65 -3.74 10.78
CA ASP A 126 22.34 -2.34 10.45
C ASP A 126 20.84 -2.18 10.13
N PRO A 127 19.99 -2.00 11.16
CA PRO A 127 18.55 -1.86 10.98
C PRO A 127 18.17 -0.66 10.09
N SER A 128 18.96 0.41 10.09
CA SER A 128 18.71 1.58 9.23
C SER A 128 18.83 1.20 7.75
N LYS A 129 19.84 0.41 7.39
CA LYS A 129 19.99 -0.11 6.03
C LYS A 129 18.89 -1.11 5.67
N TYR A 130 18.46 -1.95 6.62
CA TYR A 130 17.32 -2.84 6.42
C TYR A 130 16.04 -2.07 6.07
N PHE A 131 15.72 -1.01 6.83
CA PHE A 131 14.54 -0.20 6.55
C PHE A 131 14.63 0.56 5.23
N ALA A 132 15.82 1.01 4.83
CA ALA A 132 16.01 1.61 3.50
C ALA A 132 15.71 0.61 2.37
N ILE A 133 16.13 -0.65 2.52
CA ILE A 133 15.77 -1.73 1.58
C ILE A 133 14.25 -1.95 1.61
N ALA A 134 13.65 -2.04 2.80
CA ALA A 134 12.21 -2.26 2.96
C ALA A 134 11.38 -1.17 2.29
N GLU A 135 11.79 0.09 2.42
CA GLU A 135 11.17 1.25 1.77
C GLU A 135 11.28 1.17 0.25
N ALA A 136 12.48 0.86 -0.28
CA ALA A 136 12.68 0.74 -1.72
C ALA A 136 11.87 -0.41 -2.32
N VAL A 137 11.88 -1.57 -1.67
CA VAL A 137 11.12 -2.75 -2.07
C VAL A 137 9.61 -2.48 -1.98
N GLY A 138 9.14 -1.84 -0.91
CA GLY A 138 7.74 -1.46 -0.74
C GLY A 138 7.26 -0.43 -1.77
N SER A 139 8.16 0.41 -2.27
CA SER A 139 7.89 1.35 -3.37
C SER A 139 7.70 0.63 -4.72
N VAL A 140 8.32 -0.55 -4.89
CA VAL A 140 8.13 -1.39 -6.09
C VAL A 140 6.82 -2.15 -5.99
N ASP A 141 6.60 -2.85 -4.87
CA ASP A 141 5.33 -3.54 -4.58
C ASP A 141 5.14 -3.67 -3.06
N MET A 142 4.00 -3.20 -2.56
CA MET A 142 3.69 -3.22 -1.13
C MET A 142 3.55 -4.64 -0.57
N SER A 143 2.96 -5.57 -1.33
CA SER A 143 2.84 -6.98 -0.93
C SER A 143 4.19 -7.67 -0.87
N LEU A 144 5.10 -7.35 -1.79
CA LEU A 144 6.50 -7.79 -1.74
C LEU A 144 7.20 -7.28 -0.48
N GLY A 145 7.05 -6.00 -0.14
CA GLY A 145 7.59 -5.41 1.07
C GLY A 145 7.08 -6.11 2.34
N ILE A 146 5.78 -6.38 2.42
CA ILE A 146 5.17 -7.15 3.53
C ILE A 146 5.75 -8.57 3.58
N LYS A 147 5.84 -9.26 2.44
CA LYS A 147 6.35 -10.63 2.36
C LYS A 147 7.81 -10.72 2.83
N MET A 148 8.64 -9.78 2.39
CA MET A 148 10.02 -9.64 2.84
C MET A 148 10.09 -9.39 4.36
N GLY A 149 9.25 -8.48 4.88
CA GLY A 149 9.19 -8.16 6.30
C GLY A 149 8.79 -9.35 7.17
N VAL A 150 7.78 -10.12 6.76
CA VAL A 150 7.36 -11.34 7.47
C VAL A 150 8.50 -12.37 7.47
N GLN A 151 9.16 -12.58 6.34
CA GLN A 151 10.26 -13.54 6.22
C GLN A 151 11.44 -13.18 7.12
N TYR A 152 11.94 -11.94 7.05
CA TYR A 152 13.20 -11.57 7.69
C TYR A 152 13.03 -10.94 9.07
N SER A 153 12.09 -10.00 9.23
CA SER A 153 11.89 -9.35 10.53
C SER A 153 11.11 -10.23 11.50
N LEU A 154 10.00 -10.82 11.08
CA LEU A 154 9.16 -11.59 12.00
C LEU A 154 9.70 -13.00 12.21
N TRP A 155 9.70 -13.82 11.16
CA TRP A 155 10.12 -15.20 11.26
C TRP A 155 11.63 -15.31 11.53
N GLY A 156 12.45 -14.72 10.66
CA GLY A 156 13.90 -14.71 10.82
C GLY A 156 14.35 -14.03 12.12
N GLY A 157 13.78 -12.88 12.45
CA GLY A 157 14.07 -12.18 13.71
C GLY A 157 13.70 -12.99 14.95
N SER A 158 12.63 -13.78 14.90
CA SER A 158 12.29 -14.71 16.00
C SER A 158 13.35 -15.79 16.18
N VAL A 159 13.88 -16.34 15.08
CA VAL A 159 14.98 -17.34 15.13
C VAL A 159 16.26 -16.74 15.71
N ILE A 160 16.60 -15.49 15.38
CA ILE A 160 17.78 -14.82 15.92
C ILE A 160 17.60 -14.43 17.40
N ASN A 161 16.44 -13.89 17.76
CA ASN A 161 16.22 -13.32 19.10
C ASN A 161 15.84 -14.36 20.15
N LEU A 162 15.07 -15.39 19.77
CA LEU A 162 14.61 -16.44 20.70
C LEU A 162 15.41 -17.73 20.58
N GLY A 163 16.10 -17.92 19.46
CA GLY A 163 16.92 -19.11 19.21
C GLY A 163 18.23 -19.10 19.99
N THR A 164 18.72 -20.29 20.34
CA THR A 164 20.10 -20.44 20.84
C THR A 164 21.11 -20.28 19.70
N LYS A 165 22.38 -20.06 20.04
CA LYS A 165 23.48 -19.93 19.05
C LYS A 165 23.47 -21.05 17.99
N LYS A 166 23.17 -22.29 18.38
CA LYS A 166 23.07 -23.44 17.47
C LYS A 166 21.93 -23.29 16.44
N HIS A 167 20.77 -22.74 16.83
CA HIS A 167 19.65 -22.54 15.91
C HIS A 167 19.96 -21.41 14.93
N ARG A 168 20.52 -20.31 15.43
CA ARG A 168 20.98 -19.21 14.58
C ARG A 168 21.96 -19.73 13.53
N ASP A 169 23.06 -20.35 13.95
CA ASP A 169 24.12 -20.76 13.02
C ASP A 169 23.63 -21.83 12.03
N LYS A 170 22.66 -22.68 12.41
CA LYS A 170 22.06 -23.70 11.53
C LYS A 170 21.10 -23.10 10.49
N TYR A 171 20.23 -22.19 10.89
CA TYR A 171 19.14 -21.73 10.03
C TYR A 171 19.49 -20.46 9.28
N PHE A 172 20.37 -19.59 9.80
CA PHE A 172 20.60 -18.24 9.29
C PHE A 172 20.85 -18.18 7.79
N GLU A 173 21.76 -19.00 7.28
CA GLU A 173 22.07 -19.00 5.84
C GLU A 173 20.89 -19.50 4.99
N GLY A 174 20.11 -20.46 5.47
CA GLY A 174 18.91 -20.92 4.76
C GLY A 174 17.78 -19.90 4.78
N ILE A 175 17.66 -19.09 5.85
CA ILE A 175 16.75 -17.94 5.91
C ILE A 175 17.17 -16.88 4.89
N ASP A 176 18.45 -16.47 4.93
CA ASP A 176 19.03 -15.41 4.08
C ASP A 176 18.99 -15.75 2.57
N ASN A 177 19.05 -17.03 2.22
CA ASN A 177 18.97 -17.53 0.84
C ASN A 177 17.57 -17.94 0.37
N LEU A 178 16.55 -17.79 1.22
CA LEU A 178 15.18 -18.27 1.00
C LEU A 178 15.09 -19.78 0.73
N GLU A 179 16.03 -20.57 1.24
CA GLU A 179 15.91 -22.03 1.25
C GLU A 179 14.89 -22.48 2.30
N TYR A 180 14.77 -21.71 3.39
CA TYR A 180 13.77 -21.89 4.44
C TYR A 180 12.79 -20.70 4.43
N PRO A 181 11.75 -20.71 3.58
CA PRO A 181 10.68 -19.73 3.65
C PRO A 181 9.79 -20.00 4.87
N GLY A 182 9.59 -18.98 5.72
CA GLY A 182 8.91 -19.12 7.01
C GLY A 182 7.39 -19.32 6.93
N PHE A 183 6.74 -18.90 5.84
CA PHE A 183 5.27 -18.94 5.71
C PHE A 183 4.78 -19.57 4.41
N GLU A 184 5.62 -19.68 3.38
CA GLU A 184 5.19 -20.24 2.10
C GLU A 184 5.31 -21.76 2.12
N ARG A 185 4.18 -22.43 2.33
CA ARG A 185 4.05 -23.87 2.11
C ARG A 185 4.08 -24.17 0.60
N SER A 186 5.24 -24.03 -0.03
CA SER A 186 5.45 -24.65 -1.33
C SER A 186 5.44 -26.17 -1.11
N ARG A 187 4.79 -26.93 -2.00
CA ARG A 187 4.91 -28.40 -2.06
C ARG A 187 6.31 -28.82 -2.52
N SER A 188 7.35 -28.30 -1.87
CA SER A 188 8.70 -28.82 -2.02
C SER A 188 8.84 -30.01 -1.06
N PRO A 189 9.29 -31.19 -1.51
CA PRO A 189 9.44 -32.38 -0.67
C PRO A 189 10.44 -32.17 0.49
N ASN A 190 11.21 -31.07 0.45
CA ASN A 190 12.21 -30.71 1.44
C ASN A 190 11.78 -29.55 2.36
N CYS A 191 10.49 -29.24 2.44
CA CYS A 191 9.97 -28.35 3.50
C CYS A 191 10.08 -29.09 4.84
N GLY A 192 11.30 -29.13 5.37
CA GLY A 192 11.62 -29.74 6.65
C GLY A 192 10.81 -29.07 7.73
N TYR A 193 10.14 -29.89 8.54
CA TYR A 193 9.58 -29.46 9.81
C TYR A 193 10.68 -28.78 10.63
N ILE A 194 10.45 -27.52 10.99
CA ILE A 194 11.11 -26.85 12.11
C ILE A 194 10.06 -26.71 13.19
#